data_AF-A0A180ET76-F1
#
_entry.id   AF-A0A180ET76-F1
#
_cell.length_a   1.000
_cell.length_b   1.000
_cell.length_c   1.000
_cell.angle_alpha   90.00
_cell.angle_beta   90.00
_cell.angle_gamma   90.00
#
_symmetry.space_group_name_H-M   'P 1'
#
loop_
_entity.id
_entity.type
_entity.pdbx_description
1 polymer ?
#
loop_
_entity_poly.entity_id
_entity_poly.type
_entity_poly.pdbx_seq_one_letter_code
_entity_poly.pdbx_strand_id
1 'polypeptide(L)'
;MTYGKTYPVTSIEEGAFLRCNNLTDVIIPNSVAWIEGSAFEGCHSLEEVIIPNSVAWIEVSAFNDCRSLKKVIIPNSVTWIGRYAFSRCHGVTEIAISNSVASIEEYAFSSCRSLKEVTIPNSVVSIGTGAFHYCEGLKKVTLGESLKTIGESAFMRSGLEGTLTIPASVTEIGRDAFTHTKITTVYLEGSLNPAWQSGVFPDGVTFIEHSGFTSKKPAASAFKSAFTGSEVAAPAPATASCADGVLTLNNLDGKTVMLVPVNRRQPVVRFTVSGNEMQKVVALTPGFYILYAGGTTVKFVVR
;
A
#
# COMPACT_ATOMS: atom_id res chain seq x y z
N MET A 1 18.16 44.34 -1.57
CA MET A 1 18.63 42.99 -1.21
C MET A 1 17.41 42.08 -1.20
N THR A 2 17.11 41.42 -2.33
CA THR A 2 16.02 40.45 -2.41
C THR A 2 16.49 39.16 -1.74
N TYR A 3 15.83 38.84 -0.63
CA TYR A 3 16.06 37.63 0.16
C TYR A 3 15.97 36.38 -0.71
N GLY A 4 16.87 35.43 -0.46
CA GLY A 4 17.14 34.26 -1.30
C GLY A 4 15.88 33.47 -1.64
N LYS A 5 15.76 33.09 -2.91
CA LYS A 5 14.71 32.20 -3.40
C LYS A 5 14.87 30.83 -2.76
N THR A 6 13.93 30.43 -1.91
CA THR A 6 13.87 29.10 -1.32
C THR A 6 13.21 28.13 -2.31
N TYR A 7 13.85 26.99 -2.55
CA TYR A 7 13.30 25.90 -3.37
C TYR A 7 12.93 24.75 -2.44
N PRO A 8 11.64 24.44 -2.26
CA PRO A 8 11.24 23.34 -1.40
C PRO A 8 11.67 22.00 -2.00
N VAL A 9 12.11 21.08 -1.15
CA VAL A 9 12.37 19.69 -1.56
C VAL A 9 11.02 19.01 -1.81
N THR A 10 10.78 18.57 -3.05
CA THR A 10 9.49 17.97 -3.44
C THR A 10 9.53 16.45 -3.53
N SER A 11 10.71 15.85 -3.63
CA SER A 11 10.94 14.40 -3.67
C SER A 11 12.19 14.04 -2.84
N ILE A 12 12.22 12.82 -2.34
CA ILE A 12 13.45 12.14 -1.94
C ILE A 12 13.73 11.10 -3.03
N GLU A 13 14.77 11.34 -3.82
CA GLU A 13 15.08 10.55 -5.00
C GLU A 13 15.64 9.16 -4.66
N GLU A 14 15.62 8.30 -5.67
CA GLU A 14 16.13 6.94 -5.61
C GLU A 14 17.52 6.87 -4.97
N GLY A 15 17.63 6.16 -3.85
CA GLY A 15 18.88 5.97 -3.14
C GLY A 15 19.50 7.22 -2.48
N ALA A 16 18.76 8.32 -2.29
CA ALA A 16 19.30 9.58 -1.76
C ALA A 16 20.09 9.45 -0.44
N PHE A 17 19.67 8.54 0.43
CA PHE A 17 20.31 8.21 1.71
C PHE A 17 20.70 6.72 1.78
N LEU A 18 20.91 6.06 0.64
CA LEU A 18 21.28 4.66 0.57
C LEU A 18 22.55 4.38 1.41
N ARG A 19 22.42 3.48 2.38
CA ARG A 19 23.48 3.05 3.31
C ARG A 19 24.10 4.20 4.10
N CYS A 20 23.31 5.23 4.40
CA CYS A 20 23.67 6.23 5.40
C CYS A 20 23.61 5.61 6.81
N ASN A 21 24.54 4.71 7.12
CA ASN A 21 24.52 3.86 8.31
C ASN A 21 24.53 4.62 9.63
N ASN A 22 25.00 5.88 9.63
CA ASN A 22 25.08 6.75 10.81
C ASN A 22 23.91 7.76 10.89
N LEU A 23 22.98 7.75 9.93
CA LEU A 23 21.78 8.59 9.99
C LEU A 23 20.88 8.05 11.09
N THR A 24 20.69 8.81 12.16
CA THR A 24 19.88 8.41 13.32
C THR A 24 18.47 8.99 13.29
N ASP A 25 18.30 10.14 12.66
CA ASP A 25 17.04 10.88 12.53
C ASP A 25 17.01 11.61 11.18
N VAL A 26 15.81 11.81 10.64
CA VAL A 26 15.56 12.59 9.43
C VAL A 26 14.21 13.27 9.49
N ILE A 27 14.21 14.58 9.25
CA ILE A 27 12.99 15.37 9.08
C ILE A 27 12.64 15.41 7.59
N ILE A 28 11.56 14.72 7.21
CA ILE A 28 11.01 14.79 5.85
C ILE A 28 10.00 15.96 5.81
N PRO A 29 10.27 17.03 5.04
CA PRO A 29 9.39 18.18 5.03
C PRO A 29 8.06 17.87 4.33
N ASN A 30 6.97 18.54 4.75
CA ASN A 30 5.63 18.40 4.15
C ASN A 30 5.54 18.83 2.67
N SER A 31 6.61 19.35 2.09
CA SER A 31 6.69 19.59 0.64
C SER A 31 7.02 18.32 -0.15
N VAL A 32 7.51 17.27 0.49
CA VAL A 32 7.85 16.00 -0.16
C VAL A 32 6.58 15.22 -0.49
N ALA A 33 6.36 14.98 -1.78
CA ALA A 33 5.24 14.18 -2.27
C ALA A 33 5.63 12.72 -2.54
N TRP A 34 6.93 12.43 -2.69
CA TRP A 34 7.45 11.13 -3.12
C TRP A 34 8.69 10.72 -2.32
N ILE A 35 8.69 9.48 -1.84
CA ILE A 35 9.89 8.78 -1.35
C ILE A 35 10.14 7.64 -2.33
N GLU A 36 11.11 7.83 -3.22
CA GLU A 36 11.41 6.89 -4.29
C GLU A 36 12.16 5.64 -3.80
N GLY A 37 12.35 4.70 -4.73
CA GLY A 37 12.96 3.41 -4.44
C GLY A 37 14.29 3.50 -3.69
N SER A 38 14.48 2.66 -2.67
CA SER A 38 15.72 2.57 -1.89
C SER A 38 16.19 3.88 -1.23
N ALA A 39 15.34 4.92 -1.14
CA ALA A 39 15.71 6.25 -0.64
C ALA A 39 16.46 6.25 0.70
N PHE A 40 16.06 5.39 1.64
CA PHE A 40 16.67 5.20 2.96
C PHE A 40 17.17 3.77 3.18
N GLU A 41 17.32 2.98 2.11
CA GLU A 41 17.73 1.59 2.26
C GLU A 41 19.08 1.47 2.99
N GLY A 42 19.18 0.59 3.97
CA GLY A 42 20.39 0.37 4.74
C GLY A 42 20.75 1.52 5.70
N CYS A 43 19.83 2.44 6.04
CA CYS A 43 20.05 3.38 7.14
C CYS A 43 19.98 2.65 8.49
N HIS A 44 21.02 1.88 8.83
CA HIS A 44 21.00 0.94 9.96
C HIS A 44 20.73 1.59 11.32
N SER A 45 21.16 2.83 11.52
CA SER A 45 20.98 3.57 12.78
C SER A 45 19.74 4.45 12.83
N LEU A 46 18.93 4.52 11.77
CA LEU A 46 17.74 5.37 11.74
C LEU A 46 16.71 4.83 12.72
N GLU A 47 16.43 5.58 13.79
CA GLU A 47 15.55 5.11 14.88
C GLU A 47 14.09 5.52 14.68
N GLU A 48 13.88 6.67 14.05
CA GLU A 48 12.57 7.27 13.82
C GLU A 48 12.53 7.89 12.43
N VAL A 49 11.37 7.75 11.76
CA VAL A 49 11.04 8.52 10.57
C VAL A 49 9.57 8.89 10.61
N ILE A 50 9.29 10.18 10.45
CA ILE A 50 7.92 10.68 10.31
C ILE A 50 7.66 10.85 8.81
N ILE A 51 6.81 9.97 8.26
CA ILE A 51 6.37 10.09 6.86
C ILE A 51 5.24 11.13 6.82
N PRO A 52 5.42 12.28 6.15
CA PRO A 52 4.42 13.34 6.18
C PRO A 52 3.18 12.96 5.35
N ASN A 53 2.02 13.54 5.71
CA ASN A 53 0.75 13.37 4.99
C ASN A 53 0.76 13.93 3.54
N SER A 54 1.87 14.50 3.09
CA SER A 54 2.09 14.89 1.69
C SER A 54 2.55 13.72 0.83
N VAL A 55 3.12 12.67 1.43
CA VAL A 55 3.65 11.51 0.70
C VAL A 55 2.48 10.63 0.24
N ALA A 56 2.39 10.42 -1.08
CA ALA A 56 1.32 9.61 -1.66
C ALA A 56 1.67 8.10 -1.73
N TRP A 57 2.97 7.78 -1.75
CA TRP A 57 3.46 6.42 -1.94
C TRP A 57 4.81 6.20 -1.27
N ILE A 58 5.03 4.95 -0.85
CA ILE A 58 6.32 4.47 -0.36
C ILE A 58 6.78 3.42 -1.37
N GLU A 59 7.84 3.72 -2.12
CA GLU A 59 8.28 2.86 -3.23
C GLU A 59 9.09 1.63 -2.77
N VAL A 60 9.54 0.86 -3.77
CA VAL A 60 10.34 -0.36 -3.59
C VAL A 60 11.52 -0.10 -2.68
N SER A 61 11.67 -0.91 -1.63
CA SER A 61 12.81 -0.87 -0.71
C SER A 61 13.07 0.47 -0.03
N ALA A 62 12.12 1.43 -0.05
CA ALA A 62 12.35 2.81 0.42
C ALA A 62 13.00 2.91 1.81
N PHE A 63 12.68 2.01 2.74
CA PHE A 63 13.27 1.89 4.07
C PHE A 63 13.81 0.48 4.35
N ASN A 64 14.14 -0.31 3.33
CA ASN A 64 14.67 -1.67 3.50
C ASN A 64 15.94 -1.65 4.37
N ASP A 65 16.10 -2.64 5.26
CA ASP A 65 17.24 -2.79 6.15
C ASP A 65 17.46 -1.61 7.12
N CYS A 66 16.44 -0.79 7.43
CA CYS A 66 16.50 0.21 8.52
C CYS A 66 16.39 -0.48 9.89
N ARG A 67 17.46 -1.16 10.33
CA ARG A 67 17.43 -2.10 11.45
C ARG A 67 17.07 -1.49 12.80
N SER A 68 17.40 -0.23 13.05
CA SER A 68 17.11 0.45 14.32
C SER A 68 15.75 1.15 14.36
N LEU A 69 15.00 1.16 13.26
CA LEU A 69 13.73 1.88 13.16
C LEU A 69 12.73 1.26 14.14
N LYS A 70 12.20 2.04 15.08
CA LYS A 70 11.38 1.51 16.20
C LYS A 70 9.89 1.47 15.90
N LYS A 71 9.41 2.43 15.10
CA LYS A 71 7.99 2.64 14.80
C LYS A 71 7.81 3.11 13.37
N VAL A 72 6.77 2.61 12.72
CA VAL A 72 6.36 3.03 11.38
C VAL A 72 4.91 3.52 11.44
N ILE A 73 4.69 4.77 11.04
CA ILE A 73 3.35 5.33 10.88
C ILE A 73 3.15 5.60 9.39
N ILE A 74 2.21 4.87 8.78
CA ILE A 74 1.81 5.07 7.39
C ILE A 74 0.68 6.13 7.39
N PRO A 75 0.88 7.32 6.79
CA PRO A 75 -0.11 8.39 6.81
C PRO A 75 -1.33 8.08 5.93
N ASN A 76 -2.45 8.79 6.15
CA ASN A 76 -3.69 8.62 5.39
C ASN A 76 -3.59 9.03 3.91
N SER A 77 -2.48 9.65 3.51
CA SER A 77 -2.18 9.99 2.12
C SER A 77 -1.57 8.82 1.35
N VAL A 78 -0.97 7.86 2.04
CA VAL A 78 -0.33 6.72 1.41
C VAL A 78 -1.38 5.70 1.01
N THR A 79 -1.45 5.40 -0.28
CA THR A 79 -2.36 4.38 -0.82
C THR A 79 -1.68 3.07 -1.17
N TRP A 80 -0.34 3.07 -1.19
CA TRP A 80 0.50 1.97 -1.65
C TRP A 80 1.78 1.83 -0.82
N ILE A 81 2.09 0.60 -0.39
CA ILE A 81 3.34 0.25 0.28
C ILE A 81 4.10 -0.72 -0.63
N GLY A 82 5.20 -0.25 -1.21
CA GLY A 82 5.97 -0.96 -2.23
C GLY A 82 6.65 -2.24 -1.74
N ARG A 83 7.11 -3.05 -2.70
CA ARG A 83 7.81 -4.31 -2.39
C ARG A 83 9.05 -4.03 -1.55
N TYR A 84 9.27 -4.82 -0.51
CA TYR A 84 10.39 -4.65 0.43
C TYR A 84 10.45 -3.29 1.15
N ALA A 85 9.42 -2.44 1.09
CA ALA A 85 9.47 -1.05 1.57
C ALA A 85 10.05 -0.90 2.99
N PHE A 86 9.70 -1.80 3.91
CA PHE A 86 10.19 -1.88 5.29
C PHE A 86 10.76 -3.27 5.62
N SER A 87 11.25 -4.01 4.62
CA SER A 87 11.87 -5.31 4.84
C SER A 87 13.12 -5.15 5.72
N ARG A 88 13.42 -6.14 6.55
CA ARG A 88 14.58 -6.20 7.47
C ARG A 88 14.68 -5.02 8.46
N CYS A 89 13.57 -4.33 8.73
CA CYS A 89 13.49 -3.34 9.81
C CYS A 89 13.35 -4.04 11.17
N HIS A 90 14.43 -4.69 11.62
CA HIS A 90 14.41 -5.61 12.77
C HIS A 90 13.93 -4.98 14.08
N GLY A 91 14.16 -3.68 14.28
CA GLY A 91 13.78 -2.92 15.47
C GLY A 91 12.31 -2.47 15.50
N VAL A 92 11.55 -2.62 14.42
CA VAL A 92 10.18 -2.11 14.35
C VAL A 92 9.32 -2.92 15.31
N THR A 93 8.75 -2.25 16.32
CA THR A 93 7.88 -2.86 17.33
C THR A 93 6.40 -2.57 17.08
N GLU A 94 6.11 -1.47 16.38
CA GLU A 94 4.76 -0.98 16.10
C GLU A 94 4.67 -0.48 14.65
N ILE A 95 3.61 -0.90 13.95
CA ILE A 95 3.24 -0.40 12.62
C ILE A 95 1.79 0.05 12.68
N ALA A 96 1.55 1.32 12.35
CA ALA A 96 0.21 1.87 12.14
C ALA A 96 -0.04 2.02 10.64
N ILE A 97 -0.97 1.24 10.09
CA ILE A 97 -1.37 1.30 8.68
C ILE A 97 -2.68 2.09 8.57
N SER A 98 -2.70 3.14 7.75
CA SER A 98 -3.87 3.98 7.53
C SER A 98 -4.96 3.29 6.69
N ASN A 99 -6.21 3.73 6.86
CA ASN A 99 -7.38 3.27 6.09
C ASN A 99 -7.40 3.74 4.61
N SER A 100 -6.28 4.28 4.11
CA SER A 100 -6.10 4.64 2.69
C SER A 100 -5.32 3.59 1.90
N VAL A 101 -4.60 2.70 2.59
CA VAL A 101 -3.77 1.68 1.95
C VAL A 101 -4.66 0.61 1.32
N ALA A 102 -4.49 0.39 0.01
CA ALA A 102 -5.27 -0.60 -0.73
C ALA A 102 -4.58 -1.97 -0.80
N SER A 103 -3.25 -2.00 -0.83
CA SER A 103 -2.46 -3.24 -0.86
C SER A 103 -1.19 -3.11 -0.03
N ILE A 104 -0.74 -4.25 0.52
CA ILE A 104 0.58 -4.43 1.11
C ILE A 104 1.36 -5.35 0.18
N GLU A 105 2.40 -4.85 -0.46
CA GLU A 105 3.10 -5.58 -1.51
C GLU A 105 4.07 -6.67 -0.99
N GLU A 106 4.65 -7.40 -1.94
CA GLU A 106 5.61 -8.48 -1.73
C GLU A 106 6.72 -8.09 -0.73
N TYR A 107 6.87 -8.88 0.32
CA TYR A 107 7.88 -8.70 1.37
C TYR A 107 7.91 -7.32 2.04
N ALA A 108 6.85 -6.51 1.95
CA ALA A 108 6.83 -5.12 2.42
C ALA A 108 7.31 -4.93 3.86
N PHE A 109 6.99 -5.86 4.77
CA PHE A 109 7.39 -5.86 6.18
C PHE A 109 8.13 -7.16 6.56
N SER A 110 8.75 -7.84 5.60
CA SER A 110 9.47 -9.09 5.85
C SER A 110 10.60 -8.87 6.85
N SER A 111 10.79 -9.81 7.78
CA SER A 111 11.85 -9.77 8.80
C SER A 111 11.81 -8.57 9.75
N CYS A 112 10.63 -7.97 9.97
CA CYS A 112 10.37 -7.06 11.09
C CYS A 112 10.28 -7.87 12.41
N ARG A 113 11.42 -8.39 12.87
CA ARG A 113 11.50 -9.41 13.92
C ARG A 113 10.95 -8.95 15.28
N SER A 114 10.95 -7.65 15.58
CA SER A 114 10.46 -7.12 16.85
C SER A 114 8.98 -6.69 16.81
N LEU A 115 8.31 -6.77 15.67
CA LEU A 115 6.93 -6.32 15.49
C LEU A 115 6.02 -7.19 16.36
N LYS A 116 5.22 -6.60 17.26
CA LYS A 116 4.43 -7.39 18.22
C LYS A 116 3.04 -7.74 17.71
N GLU A 117 2.38 -6.76 17.12
CA GLU A 117 1.04 -6.88 16.58
C GLU A 117 0.87 -5.98 15.35
N VAL A 118 -0.07 -6.33 14.48
CA VAL A 118 -0.45 -5.48 13.35
C VAL A 118 -1.95 -5.58 13.10
N THR A 119 -2.57 -4.42 12.85
CA THR A 119 -3.95 -4.33 12.39
C THR A 119 -3.93 -3.99 10.90
N ILE A 120 -4.45 -4.89 10.09
CA ILE A 120 -4.66 -4.69 8.66
C ILE A 120 -5.99 -3.95 8.50
N PRO A 121 -6.00 -2.71 7.97
CA PRO A 121 -7.22 -1.91 7.90
C PRO A 121 -8.21 -2.46 6.87
N ASN A 122 -9.49 -2.09 7.03
CA ASN A 122 -10.59 -2.52 6.14
C ASN A 122 -10.44 -2.02 4.69
N SER A 123 -9.52 -1.10 4.41
CA SER A 123 -9.21 -0.66 3.04
C SER A 123 -8.29 -1.62 2.29
N VAL A 124 -7.54 -2.48 3.00
CA VAL A 124 -6.59 -3.39 2.39
C VAL A 124 -7.33 -4.56 1.76
N VAL A 125 -7.15 -4.72 0.45
CA VAL A 125 -7.76 -5.76 -0.37
C VAL A 125 -6.83 -6.97 -0.50
N SER A 126 -5.51 -6.75 -0.45
CA SER A 126 -4.52 -7.81 -0.66
C SER A 126 -3.28 -7.65 0.20
N ILE A 127 -2.80 -8.77 0.74
CA ILE A 127 -1.49 -8.91 1.38
C ILE A 127 -0.62 -9.75 0.44
N GLY A 128 0.51 -9.21 0.01
CA GLY A 128 1.41 -9.83 -0.96
C GLY A 128 2.23 -10.99 -0.41
N THR A 129 2.89 -11.71 -1.33
CA THR A 129 3.79 -12.83 -0.99
C THR A 129 4.85 -12.39 0.01
N GLY A 130 4.97 -13.14 1.10
CA GLY A 130 5.96 -12.92 2.15
C GLY A 130 5.87 -11.57 2.88
N ALA A 131 4.76 -10.83 2.79
CA ALA A 131 4.64 -9.47 3.31
C ALA A 131 5.07 -9.31 4.78
N PHE A 132 4.82 -10.31 5.64
CA PHE A 132 5.22 -10.40 7.05
C PHE A 132 6.04 -11.68 7.34
N HIS A 133 6.72 -12.23 6.33
CA HIS A 133 7.60 -13.40 6.45
C HIS A 133 8.70 -13.15 7.50
N TYR A 134 9.02 -14.13 8.36
CA TYR A 134 10.02 -13.99 9.43
C TYR A 134 9.78 -12.84 10.43
N CYS A 135 8.53 -12.40 10.62
CA CYS A 135 8.18 -11.49 11.73
C CYS A 135 8.05 -12.28 13.04
N GLU A 136 9.17 -12.75 13.59
CA GLU A 136 9.23 -13.69 14.73
C GLU A 136 8.56 -13.17 16.02
N GLY A 137 8.53 -11.84 16.21
CA GLY A 137 7.84 -11.19 17.32
C GLY A 137 6.33 -11.03 17.13
N LEU A 138 5.81 -11.22 15.91
CA LEU A 138 4.42 -10.86 15.57
C LEU A 138 3.46 -11.88 16.17
N LYS A 139 2.95 -11.60 17.36
CA LYS A 139 2.08 -12.52 18.13
C LYS A 139 0.63 -12.47 17.71
N LYS A 140 0.18 -11.32 17.20
CA LYS A 140 -1.22 -11.09 16.85
C LYS A 140 -1.35 -10.32 15.55
N VAL A 141 -2.28 -10.75 14.72
CA VAL A 141 -2.73 -9.99 13.55
C VAL A 141 -4.24 -9.84 13.60
N THR A 142 -4.73 -8.65 13.26
CA THR A 142 -6.16 -8.41 12.99
C THR A 142 -6.31 -8.14 11.50
N LEU A 143 -7.15 -8.91 10.83
CA LEU A 143 -7.39 -8.81 9.39
C LEU A 143 -8.61 -7.94 9.12
N GLY A 144 -8.54 -7.09 8.09
CA GLY A 144 -9.64 -6.21 7.71
C GLY A 144 -10.75 -6.94 6.94
N GLU A 145 -11.99 -6.46 7.09
CA GLU A 145 -13.22 -7.07 6.56
C GLU A 145 -13.34 -7.05 5.02
N SER A 146 -12.50 -6.27 4.33
CA SER A 146 -12.48 -6.22 2.86
C SER A 146 -11.36 -7.07 2.25
N LEU A 147 -10.52 -7.70 3.07
CA LEU A 147 -9.36 -8.46 2.62
C LEU A 147 -9.80 -9.64 1.74
N LYS A 148 -9.24 -9.73 0.53
CA LYS A 148 -9.57 -10.77 -0.45
C LYS A 148 -8.51 -11.84 -0.55
N THR A 149 -7.24 -11.42 -0.55
CA THR A 149 -6.12 -12.32 -0.82
C THR A 149 -5.02 -12.18 0.22
N ILE A 150 -4.48 -13.32 0.65
CA ILE A 150 -3.29 -13.43 1.48
C ILE A 150 -2.26 -14.21 0.68
N GLY A 151 -1.12 -13.61 0.37
CA GLY A 151 -0.12 -14.18 -0.54
C GLY A 151 0.63 -15.38 0.03
N GLU A 152 1.38 -16.03 -0.86
CA GLU A 152 2.27 -17.15 -0.49
C GLU A 152 3.25 -16.73 0.61
N SER A 153 3.43 -17.57 1.63
CA SER A 153 4.34 -17.32 2.76
C SER A 153 4.11 -15.99 3.51
N ALA A 154 2.96 -15.32 3.34
CA ALA A 154 2.71 -13.96 3.82
C ALA A 154 3.05 -13.77 5.31
N PHE A 155 2.76 -14.75 6.17
CA PHE A 155 3.06 -14.78 7.60
C PHE A 155 3.90 -16.01 7.98
N MET A 156 4.57 -16.66 7.02
CA MET A 156 5.41 -17.82 7.28
C MET A 156 6.49 -17.46 8.31
N ARG A 157 6.74 -18.35 9.28
CA ARG A 157 7.73 -18.14 10.36
C ARG A 157 7.52 -16.85 11.17
N SER A 158 6.30 -16.31 11.18
CA SER A 158 5.94 -15.25 12.12
C SER A 158 5.68 -15.82 13.52
N GLY A 159 5.66 -14.94 14.52
CA GLY A 159 5.39 -15.29 15.90
C GLY A 159 3.94 -15.64 16.24
N LEU A 160 3.05 -15.69 15.25
CA LEU A 160 1.60 -15.75 15.45
C LEU A 160 1.25 -16.98 16.26
N GLU A 161 0.40 -16.82 17.27
CA GLU A 161 0.06 -17.88 18.20
C GLU A 161 -1.41 -17.84 18.65
N GLY A 162 -1.92 -18.99 19.09
CA GLY A 162 -3.29 -19.10 19.56
C GLY A 162 -4.30 -19.06 18.41
N THR A 163 -5.16 -18.03 18.42
CA THR A 163 -6.33 -17.96 17.54
C THR A 163 -6.15 -16.95 16.40
N LEU A 164 -6.56 -17.32 15.19
CA LEU A 164 -6.65 -16.42 14.05
C LEU A 164 -8.07 -16.42 13.48
N THR A 165 -8.63 -15.23 13.22
CA THR A 165 -9.89 -15.10 12.49
C THR A 165 -9.61 -14.75 11.03
N ILE A 166 -10.18 -15.53 10.10
CA ILE A 166 -10.17 -15.25 8.66
C ILE A 166 -11.52 -14.61 8.30
N PRO A 167 -11.53 -13.35 7.83
CA PRO A 167 -12.77 -12.68 7.40
C PRO A 167 -13.47 -13.40 6.26
N ALA A 168 -14.80 -13.30 6.20
CA ALA A 168 -15.62 -13.95 5.17
C ALA A 168 -15.28 -13.47 3.74
N SER A 169 -14.66 -12.29 3.63
CA SER A 169 -14.22 -11.70 2.37
C SER A 169 -13.04 -12.41 1.72
N VAL A 170 -12.25 -13.16 2.50
CA VAL A 170 -11.02 -13.81 2.02
C VAL A 170 -11.38 -15.00 1.14
N THR A 171 -10.98 -14.93 -0.12
CA THR A 171 -11.25 -15.98 -1.12
C THR A 171 -10.00 -16.80 -1.47
N GLU A 172 -8.81 -16.24 -1.20
CA GLU A 172 -7.54 -16.87 -1.55
C GLU A 172 -6.51 -16.69 -0.43
N ILE A 173 -5.87 -17.80 -0.06
CA ILE A 173 -4.72 -17.83 0.84
C ILE A 173 -3.65 -18.68 0.16
N GLY A 174 -2.49 -18.08 -0.08
CA GLY A 174 -1.38 -18.70 -0.78
C GLY A 174 -0.73 -19.81 0.05
N ARG A 175 0.05 -20.64 -0.64
CA ARG A 175 0.86 -21.69 -0.02
C ARG A 175 1.74 -21.11 1.09
N ASP A 176 1.94 -21.86 2.14
CA ASP A 176 2.78 -21.57 3.30
C ASP A 176 2.41 -20.29 4.07
N ALA A 177 1.27 -19.64 3.77
CA ALA A 177 0.96 -18.31 4.29
C ALA A 177 1.07 -18.19 5.81
N PHE A 178 0.74 -19.24 6.57
CA PHE A 178 0.83 -19.29 8.02
C PHE A 178 1.66 -20.47 8.54
N THR A 179 2.45 -21.14 7.70
CA THR A 179 3.25 -22.28 8.17
C THR A 179 4.40 -21.82 9.06
N HIS A 180 4.85 -22.70 9.95
CA HIS A 180 5.84 -22.38 11.00
C HIS A 180 5.41 -21.25 11.95
N THR A 181 4.11 -21.03 12.11
CA THR A 181 3.53 -20.25 13.20
C THR A 181 3.12 -21.19 14.36
N LYS A 182 2.63 -20.63 15.45
CA LYS A 182 2.10 -21.35 16.62
C LYS A 182 0.57 -21.18 16.73
N ILE A 183 -0.10 -20.89 15.62
CA ILE A 183 -1.56 -20.84 15.56
C ILE A 183 -2.08 -22.24 15.86
N THR A 184 -3.04 -22.33 16.78
CA THR A 184 -3.70 -23.59 17.18
C THR A 184 -5.14 -23.66 16.68
N THR A 185 -5.77 -22.51 16.47
CA THR A 185 -7.19 -22.43 16.12
C THR A 185 -7.42 -21.35 15.06
N VAL A 186 -8.16 -21.71 14.02
CA VAL A 186 -8.60 -20.78 12.97
C VAL A 186 -10.10 -20.68 12.99
N TYR A 187 -10.60 -19.47 13.26
CA TYR A 187 -12.00 -19.11 13.13
C TYR A 187 -12.26 -18.60 11.71
N LEU A 188 -13.27 -19.14 11.07
CA LEU A 188 -13.68 -18.74 9.72
C LEU A 188 -15.03 -18.05 9.82
N GLU A 189 -15.11 -16.82 9.35
CA GLU A 189 -16.38 -16.12 9.21
C GLU A 189 -17.12 -16.52 7.91
N GLY A 190 -16.39 -17.12 6.96
CA GLY A 190 -16.92 -17.77 5.77
C GLY A 190 -16.80 -19.30 5.82
N SER A 191 -17.05 -19.95 4.70
CA SER A 191 -16.85 -21.40 4.55
C SER A 191 -15.38 -21.76 4.40
N LEU A 192 -14.97 -22.91 4.94
CA LEU A 192 -13.61 -23.42 4.77
C LEU A 192 -13.35 -23.82 3.32
N ASN A 193 -12.31 -23.25 2.72
CA ASN A 193 -11.77 -23.74 1.46
C ASN A 193 -10.87 -24.97 1.73
N PRO A 194 -11.17 -26.15 1.14
CA PRO A 194 -10.35 -27.36 1.34
C PRO A 194 -8.87 -27.18 0.98
N ALA A 195 -8.55 -26.26 0.06
CA ALA A 195 -7.16 -25.96 -0.32
C ALA A 195 -6.34 -25.38 0.84
N TRP A 196 -6.99 -24.79 1.86
CA TRP A 196 -6.30 -24.22 3.01
C TRP A 196 -5.92 -25.25 4.07
N GLN A 197 -6.42 -26.49 3.96
CA GLN A 197 -6.13 -27.54 4.95
C GLN A 197 -4.74 -28.16 4.77
N SER A 198 -4.08 -27.94 3.63
CA SER A 198 -2.75 -28.50 3.35
C SER A 198 -1.78 -27.40 2.95
N GLY A 199 -0.72 -27.24 3.74
CA GLY A 199 0.37 -26.34 3.43
C GLY A 199 0.00 -24.87 3.47
N VAL A 200 -1.02 -24.45 4.22
CA VAL A 200 -1.32 -23.03 4.50
C VAL A 200 -1.13 -22.71 5.98
N PHE A 201 -1.68 -23.55 6.85
CA PHE A 201 -1.58 -23.43 8.31
C PHE A 201 -0.62 -24.47 8.90
N PRO A 202 -0.18 -24.32 10.16
CA PRO A 202 0.55 -25.38 10.87
C PRO A 202 -0.25 -26.67 10.99
N ASP A 203 0.45 -27.79 11.09
CA ASP A 203 -0.18 -29.09 11.34
C ASP A 203 -0.93 -29.09 12.69
N GLY A 204 -2.10 -29.74 12.72
CA GLY A 204 -2.91 -29.86 13.94
C GLY A 204 -3.77 -28.65 14.28
N VAL A 205 -3.87 -27.65 13.40
CA VAL A 205 -4.82 -26.53 13.57
C VAL A 205 -6.25 -27.02 13.58
N THR A 206 -7.02 -26.55 14.58
CA THR A 206 -8.47 -26.73 14.64
C THR A 206 -9.17 -25.61 13.87
N PHE A 207 -10.00 -25.97 12.90
CA PHE A 207 -10.85 -25.02 12.18
C PHE A 207 -12.24 -24.96 12.81
N ILE A 208 -12.73 -23.74 13.04
CA ILE A 208 -14.06 -23.47 13.58
C ILE A 208 -14.78 -22.55 12.59
N GLU A 209 -15.78 -23.07 11.90
CA GLU A 209 -16.68 -22.26 11.07
C GLU A 209 -17.69 -21.57 11.98
N HIS A 210 -17.71 -20.25 11.98
CA HIS A 210 -18.72 -19.48 12.69
C HIS A 210 -19.91 -19.23 11.77
N SER A 211 -20.91 -20.11 11.86
CA SER A 211 -22.26 -19.79 11.38
C SER A 211 -22.87 -18.72 12.29
N GLY A 212 -22.68 -17.43 11.96
CA GLY A 212 -23.59 -16.36 12.39
C GLY A 212 -23.14 -15.37 13.47
N PHE A 213 -21.89 -14.89 13.45
CA PHE A 213 -21.52 -13.70 14.24
C PHE A 213 -21.35 -12.48 13.32
N THR A 214 -22.28 -11.52 13.40
CA THR A 214 -22.05 -10.16 12.90
C THR A 214 -21.17 -9.45 13.93
N SER A 215 -19.99 -8.99 13.51
CA SER A 215 -19.13 -8.18 14.36
C SER A 215 -19.92 -6.94 14.83
N LYS A 216 -20.07 -6.78 16.16
CA LYS A 216 -20.65 -5.57 16.76
C LYS A 216 -19.74 -4.39 16.42
N LYS A 217 -20.16 -3.62 15.41
CA LYS A 217 -19.60 -2.33 14.99
C LYS A 217 -19.47 -1.37 16.18
N PRO A 218 -18.28 -0.79 16.46
CA PRO A 218 -18.19 0.42 17.27
C PRO A 218 -18.76 1.59 16.48
N ALA A 219 -19.66 2.36 17.10
CA ALA A 219 -20.35 3.48 16.47
C ALA A 219 -19.35 4.56 16.01
N ALA A 220 -19.32 4.83 14.70
CA ALA A 220 -18.75 6.06 14.17
C ALA A 220 -19.71 7.21 14.50
N SER A 221 -19.28 8.10 15.39
CA SER A 221 -20.00 9.32 15.76
C SER A 221 -20.19 10.21 14.53
N ALA A 222 -21.43 10.64 14.34
CA ALA A 222 -21.88 11.50 13.25
C ALA A 222 -21.17 12.87 13.24
N PHE A 223 -20.70 13.29 12.07
CA PHE A 223 -20.59 14.70 11.72
C PHE A 223 -21.53 14.98 10.54
N LYS A 224 -22.64 15.65 10.83
CA LYS A 224 -23.47 16.33 9.84
C LYS A 224 -22.97 17.76 9.69
N SER A 225 -22.76 18.22 8.48
CA SER A 225 -22.96 19.64 8.15
C SER A 225 -23.55 19.76 6.76
N ALA A 226 -24.71 20.41 6.71
CA ALA A 226 -25.44 20.77 5.51
C ALA A 226 -24.77 21.93 4.77
N PHE A 227 -24.88 21.95 3.44
CA PHE A 227 -24.86 23.17 2.65
C PHE A 227 -25.87 23.05 1.51
N THR A 228 -26.84 23.96 1.50
CA THR A 228 -27.77 24.20 0.40
C THR A 228 -27.27 25.41 -0.39
N GLY A 229 -27.08 25.28 -1.70
CA GLY A 229 -26.74 26.36 -2.60
C GLY A 229 -27.00 25.96 -4.06
N SER A 230 -27.74 26.80 -4.78
CA SER A 230 -28.28 26.60 -6.13
C SER A 230 -27.20 26.54 -7.22
N GLU A 231 -27.39 25.61 -8.16
CA GLU A 231 -26.55 25.34 -9.33
C GLU A 231 -26.49 26.51 -10.32
N VAL A 232 -25.26 26.82 -10.76
CA VAL A 232 -24.98 27.27 -12.13
C VAL A 232 -24.16 26.12 -12.75
N ALA A 233 -24.67 25.52 -13.83
CA ALA A 233 -24.06 24.34 -14.42
C ALA A 233 -22.60 24.62 -14.86
N ALA A 234 -21.65 24.04 -14.13
CA ALA A 234 -20.23 24.06 -14.47
C ALA A 234 -19.99 23.22 -15.74
N PRO A 235 -18.98 23.56 -16.57
CA PRO A 235 -18.57 22.69 -17.67
C PRO A 235 -18.25 21.30 -17.12
N ALA A 236 -18.71 20.25 -17.83
CA ALA A 236 -18.56 18.88 -17.39
C ALA A 236 -17.06 18.60 -17.08
N PRO A 237 -16.73 18.06 -15.90
CA PRO A 237 -15.35 17.81 -15.52
C PRO A 237 -14.71 16.83 -16.51
N ALA A 238 -13.38 16.94 -16.68
CA ALA A 238 -12.63 15.90 -17.38
C ALA A 238 -12.84 14.57 -16.65
N THR A 239 -13.37 13.57 -17.35
CA THR A 239 -13.67 12.27 -16.77
C THR A 239 -12.82 11.17 -17.39
N ALA A 240 -12.60 10.10 -16.63
CA ALA A 240 -11.91 8.90 -17.09
C ALA A 240 -12.79 7.69 -16.80
N SER A 241 -12.88 6.77 -17.75
CA SER A 241 -13.57 5.49 -17.60
C SER A 241 -12.72 4.37 -18.17
N CYS A 242 -12.80 3.18 -17.58
CA CYS A 242 -12.12 1.99 -18.08
C CYS A 242 -13.17 0.92 -18.38
N ALA A 243 -13.21 0.44 -19.62
CA ALA A 243 -14.06 -0.67 -20.06
C ALA A 243 -13.28 -1.53 -21.05
N ASP A 244 -13.36 -2.85 -20.92
CA ASP A 244 -12.75 -3.83 -21.83
C ASP A 244 -11.25 -3.61 -22.12
N GLY A 245 -10.48 -3.18 -21.09
CA GLY A 245 -9.04 -2.90 -21.22
C GLY A 245 -8.70 -1.58 -21.92
N VAL A 246 -9.71 -0.76 -22.22
CA VAL A 246 -9.56 0.55 -22.85
C VAL A 246 -9.80 1.65 -21.82
N LEU A 247 -8.78 2.48 -21.58
CA LEU A 247 -8.92 3.73 -20.81
C LEU A 247 -9.44 4.83 -21.74
N THR A 248 -10.66 5.29 -21.50
CA THR A 248 -11.28 6.42 -22.21
C THR A 248 -11.19 7.68 -21.36
N LEU A 249 -10.79 8.78 -21.98
CA LEU A 249 -10.71 10.10 -21.35
C LEU A 249 -11.61 11.06 -22.11
N ASN A 250 -12.52 11.73 -21.41
CA ASN A 250 -13.50 12.63 -22.01
C ASN A 250 -13.25 14.09 -21.56
N ASN A 251 -13.69 15.05 -22.39
CA ASN A 251 -13.60 16.50 -22.14
C ASN A 251 -12.16 17.03 -22.01
N LEU A 252 -11.29 16.67 -22.98
CA LEU A 252 -9.86 17.02 -23.00
C LEU A 252 -9.44 18.05 -24.08
N ASP A 253 -10.38 18.75 -24.70
CA ASP A 253 -10.07 19.67 -25.81
C ASP A 253 -9.02 20.72 -25.44
N GLY A 254 -7.95 20.80 -26.24
CA GLY A 254 -6.84 21.73 -26.05
C GLY A 254 -5.90 21.40 -24.88
N LYS A 255 -6.10 20.27 -24.18
CA LYS A 255 -5.26 19.85 -23.05
C LYS A 255 -4.14 18.91 -23.51
N THR A 256 -2.94 19.10 -22.99
CA THR A 256 -1.84 18.13 -23.15
C THR A 256 -2.09 16.92 -22.28
N VAL A 257 -1.93 15.73 -22.86
CA VAL A 257 -2.02 14.45 -22.15
C VAL A 257 -0.63 13.84 -22.08
N MET A 258 -0.17 13.54 -20.88
CA MET A 258 1.11 12.87 -20.65
C MET A 258 0.89 11.56 -19.93
N LEU A 259 1.45 10.48 -20.51
CA LEU A 259 1.49 9.18 -19.86
C LEU A 259 2.92 8.88 -19.40
N VAL A 260 3.08 8.59 -18.12
CA VAL A 260 4.38 8.35 -17.49
C VAL A 260 4.37 6.96 -16.84
N PRO A 261 5.14 5.99 -17.38
CA PRO A 261 5.38 4.74 -16.68
C PRO A 261 6.21 5.01 -15.42
N VAL A 262 5.79 4.44 -14.29
CA VAL A 262 6.45 4.67 -12.98
C VAL A 262 7.83 4.00 -12.91
N ASN A 263 8.15 3.07 -13.81
CA ASN A 263 9.50 2.50 -13.94
C ASN A 263 10.36 3.26 -14.97
N ARG A 264 11.51 3.79 -14.52
CA ARG A 264 12.44 4.71 -15.21
C ARG A 264 13.19 4.16 -16.45
N ARG A 265 12.55 3.38 -17.34
CA ARG A 265 13.17 2.91 -18.60
C ARG A 265 12.30 2.95 -19.85
N GLN A 266 11.09 3.50 -19.79
CA GLN A 266 10.24 3.63 -21.00
C GLN A 266 9.90 5.09 -21.30
N PRO A 267 9.80 5.46 -22.60
CA PRO A 267 9.62 6.84 -23.02
C PRO A 267 8.28 7.42 -22.54
N VAL A 268 8.29 8.72 -22.23
CA VAL A 268 7.09 9.52 -21.98
C VAL A 268 6.27 9.57 -23.28
N VAL A 269 5.07 9.03 -23.28
CA VAL A 269 4.17 9.18 -24.43
C VAL A 269 3.40 10.48 -24.24
N ARG A 270 3.68 11.46 -25.12
CA ARG A 270 3.01 12.77 -25.13
C ARG A 270 2.02 12.84 -26.27
N PHE A 271 0.83 13.34 -25.98
CA PHE A 271 -0.17 13.67 -27.00
C PHE A 271 -0.66 15.10 -26.80
N THR A 272 -0.82 15.81 -27.91
CA THR A 272 -1.57 17.07 -27.97
C THR A 272 -2.91 16.76 -28.63
N VAL A 273 -4.00 16.88 -27.88
CA VAL A 273 -5.35 16.64 -28.43
C VAL A 273 -5.81 17.92 -29.14
N SER A 274 -5.77 17.93 -30.47
CA SER A 274 -6.27 19.02 -31.30
C SER A 274 -7.50 18.58 -32.10
N GLY A 275 -8.69 18.96 -31.64
CA GLY A 275 -9.95 18.76 -32.35
C GLY A 275 -10.58 17.37 -32.21
N ASN A 276 -11.76 17.21 -32.83
CA ASN A 276 -12.66 16.05 -32.74
C ASN A 276 -12.16 14.75 -33.40
N GLU A 277 -10.89 14.66 -33.80
CA GLU A 277 -10.34 13.43 -34.37
C GLU A 277 -8.94 13.16 -33.82
N MET A 278 -8.84 12.17 -32.92
CA MET A 278 -7.80 11.14 -32.94
C MET A 278 -8.09 10.06 -31.88
N GLN A 279 -8.50 8.86 -32.32
CA GLN A 279 -8.33 7.63 -31.54
C GLN A 279 -6.91 7.11 -31.78
N LYS A 280 -5.96 7.46 -30.91
CA LYS A 280 -4.63 6.86 -30.95
C LYS A 280 -4.54 5.74 -29.93
N VAL A 281 -4.59 4.50 -30.41
CA VAL A 281 -4.39 3.30 -29.58
C VAL A 281 -2.89 3.16 -29.33
N VAL A 282 -2.49 3.18 -28.06
CA VAL A 282 -1.12 2.89 -27.65
C VAL A 282 -1.14 1.67 -26.74
N ALA A 283 -0.47 0.60 -27.17
CA ALA A 283 -0.25 -0.56 -26.34
C ALA A 283 0.69 -0.18 -25.18
N LEU A 284 0.20 -0.32 -23.95
CA LEU A 284 1.00 -0.10 -22.75
C LEU A 284 1.54 -1.45 -22.30
N THR A 285 2.82 -1.49 -21.91
CA THR A 285 3.35 -2.69 -21.27
C THR A 285 2.74 -2.86 -19.88
N PRO A 286 2.68 -4.07 -19.31
CA PRO A 286 2.26 -4.24 -17.92
C PRO A 286 3.08 -3.36 -16.98
N GLY A 287 2.42 -2.62 -16.09
CA GLY A 287 3.07 -1.65 -15.24
C GLY A 287 2.14 -0.57 -14.68
N PHE A 288 2.71 0.27 -13.83
CA PHE A 288 2.02 1.40 -13.23
C PHE A 288 2.17 2.63 -14.11
N TYR A 289 1.06 3.33 -14.35
CA TYR A 289 1.03 4.51 -15.19
C TYR A 289 0.38 5.68 -14.44
N ILE A 290 0.95 6.85 -14.67
CA ILE A 290 0.37 8.13 -14.27
C ILE A 290 -0.01 8.86 -15.56
N LEU A 291 -1.28 9.23 -15.64
CA LEU A 291 -1.82 10.08 -16.67
C LEU A 291 -2.05 11.48 -16.12
N TYR A 292 -1.48 12.46 -16.79
CA TYR A 292 -1.74 13.88 -16.56
C TYR A 292 -2.58 14.43 -17.70
N ALA A 293 -3.74 15.01 -17.41
CA ALA A 293 -4.63 15.58 -18.41
C ALA A 293 -5.31 16.85 -17.87
N GLY A 294 -4.81 18.02 -18.27
CA GLY A 294 -5.38 19.35 -17.98
C GLY A 294 -5.86 19.55 -16.54
N GLY A 295 -4.98 19.28 -15.57
CA GLY A 295 -5.22 19.42 -14.13
C GLY A 295 -5.69 18.14 -13.43
N THR A 296 -6.16 17.13 -14.17
CA THR A 296 -6.55 15.83 -13.62
C THR A 296 -5.37 14.87 -13.66
N THR A 297 -5.14 14.17 -12.55
CA THR A 297 -4.16 13.07 -12.46
C THR A 297 -4.89 11.75 -12.26
N VAL A 298 -4.71 10.79 -13.16
CA VAL A 298 -5.27 9.45 -13.07
C VAL A 298 -4.14 8.45 -12.95
N LYS A 299 -4.18 7.62 -11.91
CA LYS A 299 -3.20 6.55 -11.66
C LYS A 299 -3.87 5.23 -11.98
N PHE A 300 -3.25 4.41 -12.81
CA PHE A 300 -3.83 3.12 -13.19
C PHE A 300 -2.73 2.08 -13.42
N VAL A 301 -3.12 0.82 -13.27
CA VAL A 301 -2.24 -0.33 -13.49
C VAL A 301 -2.66 -0.99 -14.80
N VAL A 302 -1.71 -1.20 -15.69
CA VAL A 302 -1.87 -2.04 -16.87
C VAL A 302 -1.41 -3.43 -16.47
N ARG A 303 -2.29 -4.42 -16.60
CA ARG A 303 -2.01 -5.84 -16.31
C ARG A 303 -1.70 -6.58 -17.59
#